data_AF-A0A9D8JVR6-F1
#
_entry.id   AF-A0A9D8JVR6-F1
#
_cell.length_a   1.000
_cell.length_b   1.000
_cell.length_c   1.000
_cell.angle_alpha   90.00
_cell.angle_beta   90.00
_cell.angle_gamma   90.00
#
_symmetry.space_group_name_H-M   'P 1'
#
loop_
_entity.id
_entity.type
_entity.pdbx_description
1 polymer ?
#
loop_
_entity_poly.entity_id
_entity_poly.type
_entity_poly.pdbx_seq_one_letter_code
_entity_poly.pdbx_strand_id
1 'polypeptide(L)'
;MSGYAWLHGLKAGRMVHVGAVDAPVTVGDVTHLVAEFKKAMGTGKDAPTRNGVDVLGWDFAFELNEVARQQAAQANLNLKFVRIPREVLDKQAVAQGDIHFFELAALSVDVKVGAARGAARRDVTLTLTDFVIPPDDVPEEAQKAVRHWAQWIDYWAVDWDNKSDTFHNEWQAYRTRKERELTKTVTHTYEAPGEYTIVIKVIDILGNDTTKTVRVEVK
;
A
#
# COMPACT_ATOMS: atom_id res chain seq x y z
N MET A 1 21.48 -13.37 -10.88
CA MET A 1 21.80 -11.98 -10.50
C MET A 1 23.08 -11.91 -9.69
N SER A 2 24.08 -11.26 -10.25
CA SER A 2 25.34 -10.91 -9.59
C SER A 2 25.71 -9.48 -10.02
N GLY A 3 26.16 -8.65 -9.10
CA GLY A 3 26.59 -7.27 -9.40
C GLY A 3 25.58 -6.16 -9.02
N TYR A 4 24.50 -6.51 -8.34
CA TYR A 4 23.57 -5.56 -7.72
C TYR A 4 23.81 -5.55 -6.21
N ALA A 5 23.86 -4.36 -5.61
CA ALA A 5 24.07 -4.16 -4.19
C ALA A 5 22.76 -4.17 -3.38
N TRP A 6 21.64 -3.84 -4.03
CA TRP A 6 20.32 -3.68 -3.40
C TRP A 6 19.27 -4.62 -4.00
N LEU A 7 19.42 -5.05 -5.25
CA LEU A 7 18.49 -5.97 -5.89
C LEU A 7 19.01 -7.41 -5.79
N HIS A 8 18.24 -8.28 -5.16
CA HIS A 8 18.65 -9.65 -4.79
C HIS A 8 18.03 -10.74 -5.67
N GLY A 9 17.00 -10.42 -6.47
CA GLY A 9 16.38 -11.39 -7.36
C GLY A 9 15.45 -10.81 -8.40
N LEU A 10 14.94 -11.69 -9.26
CA LEU A 10 13.93 -11.39 -10.29
C LEU A 10 12.80 -12.42 -10.18
N LYS A 11 11.56 -11.96 -9.98
CA LYS A 11 10.38 -12.81 -9.87
C LYS A 11 9.23 -12.22 -10.69
N ALA A 12 8.66 -13.03 -11.59
CA ALA A 12 7.53 -12.61 -12.45
C ALA A 12 7.78 -11.28 -13.20
N GLY A 13 9.04 -11.02 -13.58
CA GLY A 13 9.44 -9.81 -14.28
C GLY A 13 9.69 -8.57 -13.40
N ARG A 14 9.51 -8.67 -12.09
CA ARG A 14 9.78 -7.62 -11.09
C ARG A 14 11.07 -7.94 -10.34
N MET A 15 11.84 -6.91 -9.99
CA MET A 15 13.03 -7.10 -9.16
C MET A 15 12.61 -7.32 -7.71
N VAL A 16 13.47 -7.98 -6.94
CA VAL A 16 13.22 -8.30 -5.54
C VAL A 16 14.34 -7.72 -4.69
N HIS A 17 13.97 -6.99 -3.65
CA HIS A 17 14.86 -6.61 -2.54
C HIS A 17 14.47 -7.39 -1.30
N VAL A 18 15.46 -7.72 -0.47
CA VAL A 18 15.29 -8.39 0.82
C VAL A 18 16.06 -7.58 1.83
N GLY A 19 15.35 -6.94 2.75
CA GLY A 19 15.91 -6.13 3.82
C GLY A 19 16.67 -6.96 4.84
N ALA A 20 17.49 -6.28 5.64
CA ALA A 20 18.25 -6.90 6.72
C ALA A 20 17.32 -7.45 7.81
N VAL A 21 17.81 -8.44 8.56
CA VAL A 21 17.06 -9.07 9.66
C VAL A 21 17.05 -8.20 10.92
N ASP A 22 18.08 -7.38 11.08
CA ASP A 22 18.39 -6.61 12.29
C ASP A 22 18.09 -5.11 12.17
N ALA A 23 17.58 -4.65 11.02
CA ALA A 23 17.24 -3.25 10.79
C ALA A 23 15.97 -3.11 9.94
N PRO A 24 15.14 -2.08 10.19
CA PRO A 24 13.99 -1.79 9.35
C PRO A 24 14.43 -1.30 7.97
N VAL A 25 13.64 -1.60 6.95
CA VAL A 25 13.75 -0.97 5.63
C VAL A 25 13.37 0.51 5.77
N THR A 26 14.15 1.40 5.17
CA THR A 26 14.04 2.86 5.28
C THR A 26 13.82 3.55 3.92
N VAL A 27 13.49 4.85 3.95
CA VAL A 27 13.31 5.66 2.74
C VAL A 27 14.62 5.81 1.98
N GLY A 28 15.75 5.83 2.70
CA GLY A 28 17.09 5.83 2.11
C GLY A 28 17.34 4.57 1.27
N ASP A 29 16.96 3.40 1.80
CA ASP A 29 17.08 2.13 1.08
C ASP A 29 16.27 2.15 -0.22
N VAL A 30 15.05 2.69 -0.18
CA VAL A 30 14.24 2.87 -1.40
C VAL A 30 14.91 3.80 -2.41
N THR A 31 15.54 4.89 -1.95
CA THR A 31 16.26 5.80 -2.84
C THR A 31 17.39 5.07 -3.58
N HIS A 32 18.14 4.23 -2.87
CA HIS A 32 19.18 3.40 -3.48
C HIS A 32 18.62 2.33 -4.42
N LEU A 33 17.52 1.67 -4.03
CA LEU A 33 16.80 0.70 -4.85
C LEU A 33 16.31 1.28 -6.18
N VAL A 34 15.68 2.47 -6.15
CA VAL A 34 15.22 3.17 -7.35
C VAL A 34 16.39 3.51 -8.28
N ALA A 35 17.50 3.99 -7.71
CA ALA A 35 18.69 4.32 -8.48
C ALA A 35 19.33 3.09 -9.13
N GLU A 36 19.38 1.97 -8.42
CA GLU A 36 19.91 0.71 -8.94
C GLU A 36 18.96 0.07 -9.97
N PHE A 37 17.64 0.12 -9.74
CA PHE A 37 16.64 -0.37 -10.68
C PHE A 37 16.77 0.31 -12.05
N LYS A 38 16.98 1.64 -12.08
CA LYS A 38 17.19 2.38 -13.33
C LYS A 38 18.41 1.88 -14.11
N LYS A 39 19.46 1.38 -13.44
CA LYS A 39 20.65 0.80 -14.08
C LYS A 39 20.38 -0.62 -14.59
N ALA A 40 19.54 -1.38 -13.89
CA ALA A 40 19.14 -2.74 -14.28
C ALA A 40 18.23 -2.75 -15.53
N MET A 41 17.49 -1.66 -15.78
CA MET A 41 16.64 -1.52 -16.96
C MET A 41 17.45 -1.66 -18.27
N GLY A 42 16.98 -2.54 -19.15
CA GLY A 42 17.52 -2.70 -20.51
C GLY A 42 18.82 -3.52 -20.65
N THR A 43 19.33 -4.14 -19.58
CA THR A 43 20.61 -4.86 -19.62
C THR A 43 20.50 -6.35 -19.27
N GLY A 44 20.72 -7.22 -20.25
CA GLY A 44 21.00 -8.65 -20.05
C GLY A 44 19.83 -9.55 -19.63
N LYS A 45 20.16 -10.83 -19.35
CA LYS A 45 19.19 -11.90 -19.00
C LYS A 45 18.45 -11.64 -17.69
N ASP A 46 19.02 -10.80 -16.83
CA ASP A 46 18.49 -10.45 -15.51
C ASP A 46 17.73 -9.10 -15.52
N ALA A 47 17.50 -8.50 -16.69
CA ALA A 47 16.73 -7.25 -16.80
C ALA A 47 15.26 -7.45 -16.39
N PRO A 48 14.67 -6.54 -15.61
CA PRO A 48 13.25 -6.59 -15.30
C PRO A 48 12.42 -6.35 -16.56
N THR A 49 11.34 -7.12 -16.70
CA THR A 49 10.36 -6.97 -17.79
C THR A 49 9.14 -6.16 -17.35
N ARG A 50 9.06 -5.79 -16.07
CA ARG A 50 8.07 -4.89 -15.48
C ARG A 50 8.76 -3.77 -14.72
N ASN A 51 8.14 -2.60 -14.69
CA ASN A 51 8.60 -1.44 -13.94
C ASN A 51 8.27 -1.56 -12.44
N GLY A 52 8.80 -2.57 -11.75
CA GLY A 52 8.52 -2.73 -10.33
C GLY A 52 9.51 -3.54 -9.52
N VAL A 53 9.53 -3.22 -8.22
CA VAL A 53 10.33 -3.88 -7.19
C VAL A 53 9.42 -4.36 -6.07
N ASP A 54 9.57 -5.63 -5.68
CA ASP A 54 8.99 -6.17 -4.45
C ASP A 54 10.04 -6.10 -3.35
N VAL A 55 9.75 -5.33 -2.30
CA VAL A 55 10.66 -5.00 -1.20
C VAL A 55 10.22 -5.82 0.00
N LEU A 56 10.92 -6.91 0.29
CA LEU A 56 10.65 -7.77 1.42
C LEU A 56 11.43 -7.28 2.65
N GLY A 57 10.80 -7.21 3.82
CA GLY A 57 11.49 -6.75 5.03
C GLY A 57 10.98 -7.39 6.33
N TRP A 58 11.89 -7.49 7.30
CA TRP A 58 11.63 -7.93 8.67
C TRP A 58 11.19 -6.81 9.60
N ASP A 59 11.34 -5.56 9.17
CA ASP A 59 10.75 -4.36 9.75
C ASP A 59 10.77 -3.23 8.73
N PHE A 60 9.92 -2.23 8.93
CA PHE A 60 9.77 -1.09 8.02
C PHE A 60 9.68 0.18 8.86
N ALA A 61 10.46 1.20 8.49
CA ALA A 61 10.39 2.49 9.16
C ALA A 61 8.98 3.07 9.02
N PHE A 62 8.48 3.69 10.10
CA PHE A 62 7.10 4.18 10.22
C PHE A 62 6.65 5.07 9.03
N GLU A 63 7.53 5.96 8.55
CA GLU A 63 7.22 6.88 7.44
C GLU A 63 7.47 6.30 6.04
N LEU A 64 7.90 5.04 5.94
CA LEU A 64 8.40 4.48 4.69
C LEU A 64 7.31 4.39 3.62
N ASN A 65 6.14 3.86 3.97
CA ASN A 65 5.18 3.37 3.00
C ASN A 65 4.69 4.46 2.04
N GLU A 66 4.42 5.67 2.55
CA GLU A 66 3.93 6.78 1.72
C GLU A 66 5.04 7.53 0.98
N VAL A 67 6.09 7.95 1.70
CA VAL A 67 7.18 8.75 1.12
C VAL A 67 7.90 7.97 0.02
N ALA A 68 8.18 6.68 0.26
CA ALA A 68 8.83 5.85 -0.74
C ALA A 68 7.94 5.55 -1.95
N ARG A 69 6.63 5.37 -1.77
CA ARG A 69 5.70 5.19 -2.90
C ARG A 69 5.63 6.45 -3.76
N GLN A 70 5.61 7.63 -3.15
CA GLN A 70 5.63 8.89 -3.89
C GLN A 70 6.93 9.05 -4.70
N GLN A 71 8.09 8.78 -4.09
CA GLN A 71 9.38 8.82 -4.78
C GLN A 71 9.45 7.81 -5.93
N ALA A 72 8.97 6.59 -5.71
CA ALA A 72 8.96 5.55 -6.73
C ALA A 72 7.99 5.88 -7.87
N ALA A 73 6.81 6.44 -7.57
CA ALA A 73 5.86 6.88 -8.58
C ALA A 73 6.44 7.96 -9.50
N GLN A 74 7.19 8.93 -8.95
CA GLN A 74 7.93 9.92 -9.75
C GLN A 74 8.97 9.28 -10.67
N ALA A 75 9.50 8.11 -10.30
CA ALA A 75 10.43 7.34 -11.12
C ALA A 75 9.73 6.32 -12.06
N ASN A 76 8.40 6.37 -12.17
CA ASN A 76 7.58 5.38 -12.88
C ASN A 76 7.85 3.93 -12.40
N LEU A 77 8.12 3.77 -11.11
CA LEU A 77 8.42 2.49 -10.47
C LEU A 77 7.30 2.07 -9.52
N ASN A 78 6.78 0.87 -9.71
CA ASN A 78 5.77 0.28 -8.84
C ASN A 78 6.45 -0.50 -7.70
N LEU A 79 6.38 0.02 -6.47
CA LEU A 79 6.85 -0.67 -5.27
C LEU A 79 5.73 -1.47 -4.60
N LYS A 80 6.09 -2.64 -4.09
CA LYS A 80 5.30 -3.39 -3.12
C LYS A 80 6.15 -3.64 -1.89
N PHE A 81 5.63 -3.33 -0.71
CA PHE A 81 6.32 -3.60 0.55
C PHE A 81 5.71 -4.83 1.18
N VAL A 82 6.51 -5.89 1.30
CA VAL A 82 6.03 -7.20 1.72
C VAL A 82 6.70 -7.55 3.04
N ARG A 83 5.89 -7.88 4.04
CA ARG A 83 6.38 -8.37 5.31
C ARG A 83 6.95 -9.77 5.13
N ILE A 84 8.17 -10.00 5.62
CA ILE A 84 8.72 -11.35 5.73
C ILE A 84 8.07 -12.00 6.95
N PRO A 85 7.28 -13.07 6.77
CA PRO A 85 6.64 -13.79 7.87
C PRO A 85 7.72 -14.54 8.68
N ARG A 86 7.59 -14.64 10.00
CA ARG A 86 8.63 -15.26 10.86
C ARG A 86 8.80 -16.75 10.59
N GLU A 87 7.76 -17.39 10.05
CA GLU A 87 7.67 -18.78 9.64
C GLU A 87 8.72 -19.15 8.58
N VAL A 88 9.30 -18.18 7.86
CA VAL A 88 10.43 -18.47 6.96
C VAL A 88 11.66 -19.03 7.70
N LEU A 89 11.76 -18.82 9.02
CA LEU A 89 12.82 -19.39 9.85
C LEU A 89 12.52 -20.85 10.26
N ASP A 90 11.27 -21.28 10.17
CA ASP A 90 10.87 -22.65 10.46
C ASP A 90 11.03 -23.53 9.21
N LYS A 91 12.01 -24.43 9.26
CA LYS A 91 12.30 -25.36 8.17
C LYS A 91 11.13 -26.29 7.81
N GLN A 92 10.25 -26.61 8.76
CA GLN A 92 9.07 -27.44 8.51
C GLN A 92 8.00 -26.66 7.77
N ALA A 93 7.71 -25.43 8.20
CA ALA A 93 6.75 -24.55 7.51
C ALA A 93 7.18 -24.25 6.06
N VAL A 94 8.50 -24.01 5.86
CA VAL A 94 9.08 -23.87 4.51
C VAL A 94 8.85 -25.13 3.66
N ALA A 95 9.13 -26.31 4.22
CA ALA A 95 9.02 -27.57 3.48
C ALA A 95 7.57 -27.94 3.13
N GLN A 96 6.61 -27.55 3.96
CA GLN A 96 5.18 -27.78 3.75
C GLN A 96 4.55 -26.75 2.79
N GLY A 97 5.25 -25.64 2.52
CA GLY A 97 4.76 -24.59 1.64
C GLY A 97 3.77 -23.63 2.30
N ASP A 98 3.70 -23.65 3.63
CA ASP A 98 2.71 -22.90 4.42
C ASP A 98 3.15 -21.44 4.71
N ILE A 99 4.03 -20.89 3.87
CA ILE A 99 4.55 -19.53 4.03
C ILE A 99 3.71 -18.55 3.21
N HIS A 100 3.10 -17.60 3.92
CA HIS A 100 2.24 -16.59 3.32
C HIS A 100 2.84 -15.21 3.51
N PHE A 101 3.16 -14.55 2.40
CA PHE A 101 3.70 -13.19 2.38
C PHE A 101 2.56 -12.17 2.25
N PHE A 102 2.56 -11.13 3.09
CA PHE A 102 1.54 -10.08 3.10
C PHE A 102 2.13 -8.70 2.77
N GLU A 103 1.41 -7.89 1.99
CA GLU A 103 1.83 -6.51 1.70
C GLU A 103 1.50 -5.61 2.92
N LEU A 104 2.47 -4.79 3.37
CA LEU A 104 2.43 -3.97 4.59
C LEU A 104 1.41 -2.83 4.64
N ALA A 105 0.61 -2.69 3.60
CA ALA A 105 -0.62 -1.92 3.64
C ALA A 105 -1.51 -2.39 2.50
N ALA A 106 -2.35 -3.38 2.76
CA ALA A 106 -3.26 -3.86 1.74
C ALA A 106 -4.59 -3.10 1.73
N LEU A 107 -4.61 -1.82 2.16
CA LEU A 107 -5.78 -0.99 1.91
C LEU A 107 -5.94 -0.84 0.40
N SER A 108 -6.87 -1.61 -0.17
CA SER A 108 -7.21 -1.53 -1.57
C SER A 108 -8.36 -0.55 -1.74
N VAL A 109 -8.17 0.40 -2.65
CA VAL A 109 -9.15 1.45 -2.92
C VAL A 109 -9.34 1.51 -4.42
N ASP A 110 -10.57 1.28 -4.85
CA ASP A 110 -11.00 1.58 -6.20
C ASP A 110 -11.34 3.06 -6.29
N VAL A 111 -10.79 3.70 -7.33
CA VAL A 111 -11.03 5.12 -7.60
C VAL A 111 -11.68 5.25 -8.96
N LYS A 112 -12.88 5.82 -8.98
CA LYS A 112 -13.63 6.12 -10.20
C LYS A 112 -13.72 7.62 -10.36
N VAL A 113 -13.15 8.13 -11.44
CA VAL A 113 -13.27 9.53 -11.84
C VAL A 113 -14.25 9.61 -13.01
N GLY A 114 -15.18 10.56 -13.00
CA GLY A 114 -15.74 11.03 -14.27
C GLY A 114 -17.10 11.72 -14.26
N ALA A 115 -17.48 12.14 -15.48
CA ALA A 115 -18.85 12.27 -15.96
C ALA A 115 -19.02 11.52 -17.29
N ALA A 116 -20.18 10.88 -17.50
CA ALA A 116 -20.56 10.29 -18.78
C ALA A 116 -21.08 11.38 -19.74
N ARG A 117 -20.68 11.28 -21.02
CA ARG A 117 -21.04 12.13 -22.18
C ARG A 117 -22.24 13.09 -21.95
N GLY A 118 -21.97 14.40 -21.88
CA GLY A 118 -23.00 15.44 -22.06
C GLY A 118 -22.87 16.71 -21.21
N ALA A 119 -22.39 16.64 -19.96
CA ALA A 119 -22.03 17.80 -19.12
C ALA A 119 -21.28 17.37 -17.84
N ALA A 120 -20.62 18.35 -17.20
CA ALA A 120 -19.64 18.22 -16.13
C ALA A 120 -20.21 17.71 -14.80
N ARG A 121 -19.89 16.45 -14.46
CA ARG A 121 -19.81 16.00 -13.07
C ARG A 121 -18.37 15.62 -12.79
N ARG A 122 -17.74 16.38 -11.91
CA ARG A 122 -16.35 16.22 -11.51
C ARG A 122 -16.27 15.30 -10.30
N ASP A 123 -16.95 14.17 -10.43
CA ASP A 123 -17.12 13.23 -9.33
C ASP A 123 -15.90 12.32 -9.25
N VAL A 124 -15.39 12.18 -8.04
CA VAL A 124 -14.44 11.14 -7.66
C VAL A 124 -15.08 10.28 -6.60
N THR A 125 -15.24 9.01 -6.91
CA THR A 125 -15.76 7.99 -6.00
C THR A 125 -14.62 7.11 -5.52
N LEU A 126 -14.46 7.02 -4.21
CA LEU A 126 -13.56 6.08 -3.55
C LEU A 126 -14.38 4.89 -3.04
N THR A 127 -13.86 3.68 -3.18
CA THR A 127 -14.43 2.48 -2.58
C THR A 127 -13.33 1.63 -1.97
N LEU A 128 -13.40 1.39 -0.66
CA LEU A 128 -12.56 0.40 0.00
C LEU A 128 -12.96 -1.00 -0.50
N THR A 129 -12.00 -1.73 -1.07
CA THR A 129 -12.24 -3.06 -1.67
C THR A 129 -11.58 -4.19 -0.92
N ASP A 130 -10.51 -3.91 -0.18
CA ASP A 130 -9.81 -4.88 0.64
C ASP A 130 -9.00 -4.19 1.76
N PHE A 131 -8.72 -4.91 2.83
CA PHE A 131 -7.83 -4.50 3.92
C PHE A 131 -7.27 -5.71 4.65
N VAL A 132 -5.95 -5.76 4.82
CA VAL A 132 -5.26 -6.86 5.50
C VAL A 132 -4.41 -6.28 6.63
N ILE A 133 -4.62 -6.85 7.82
CA ILE A 133 -3.73 -6.67 8.98
C ILE A 133 -2.77 -7.88 9.01
N PRO A 134 -1.46 -7.70 9.27
CA PRO A 134 -0.56 -8.82 9.49
C PRO A 134 -1.08 -9.72 10.63
N PRO A 135 -1.18 -11.05 10.42
CA PRO A 135 -1.70 -11.96 11.44
C PRO A 135 -0.92 -11.94 12.75
N ASP A 136 0.39 -11.70 12.69
CA ASP A 136 1.30 -11.61 13.84
C ASP A 136 0.87 -10.55 14.87
N ASP A 137 0.17 -9.51 14.41
CA ASP A 137 -0.28 -8.40 15.25
C ASP A 137 -1.67 -8.63 15.85
N VAL A 138 -2.38 -9.68 15.42
CA VAL A 138 -3.78 -9.93 15.74
C VAL A 138 -3.91 -11.10 16.73
N PRO A 139 -4.56 -10.93 17.90
CA PRO A 139 -4.86 -12.04 18.80
C PRO A 139 -5.66 -13.16 18.10
N GLU A 140 -5.40 -14.43 18.43
CA GLU A 140 -6.06 -15.58 17.79
C GLU A 140 -7.59 -15.49 17.83
N GLU A 141 -8.16 -14.98 18.92
CA GLU A 141 -9.60 -14.81 19.07
C GLU A 141 -10.17 -13.84 18.03
N ALA A 142 -9.46 -12.74 17.75
CA ALA A 142 -9.86 -11.77 16.75
C ALA A 142 -9.72 -12.34 15.33
N GLN A 143 -8.64 -13.07 15.05
CA GLN A 143 -8.46 -13.80 13.78
C GLN A 143 -9.62 -14.78 13.53
N LYS A 144 -10.02 -15.53 14.56
CA LYS A 144 -11.13 -16.49 14.50
C LYS A 144 -12.51 -15.83 14.47
N ALA A 145 -12.65 -14.55 14.81
CA ALA A 145 -13.93 -13.84 14.84
C ALA A 145 -14.25 -13.10 13.53
N VAL A 146 -13.22 -12.63 12.83
CA VAL A 146 -13.41 -11.89 11.57
C VAL A 146 -13.76 -12.85 10.42
N ARG A 147 -14.76 -12.47 9.64
CA ARG A 147 -15.28 -13.21 8.47
C ARG A 147 -15.18 -12.40 7.18
N HIS A 148 -15.05 -11.09 7.30
CA HIS A 148 -14.95 -10.17 6.18
C HIS A 148 -13.93 -9.07 6.51
N TRP A 149 -13.07 -8.73 5.55
CA TRP A 149 -11.95 -7.79 5.75
C TRP A 149 -12.38 -6.45 6.35
N ALA A 150 -13.54 -5.91 5.97
CA ALA A 150 -14.02 -4.63 6.49
C ALA A 150 -14.26 -4.61 8.00
N GLN A 151 -14.35 -5.78 8.65
CA GLN A 151 -14.48 -5.89 10.10
C GLN A 151 -13.16 -5.58 10.83
N TRP A 152 -12.05 -5.56 10.12
CA TRP A 152 -10.75 -5.10 10.61
C TRP A 152 -10.65 -3.59 10.74
N ILE A 153 -11.55 -2.84 10.10
CA ILE A 153 -11.54 -1.38 10.10
C ILE A 153 -12.57 -0.88 11.11
N ASP A 154 -12.14 0.01 12.01
CA ASP A 154 -13.03 0.72 12.93
C ASP A 154 -13.36 2.12 12.43
N TYR A 155 -12.42 2.78 11.75
CA TYR A 155 -12.57 4.15 11.26
C TYR A 155 -11.84 4.34 9.93
N TRP A 156 -12.38 5.18 9.06
CA TRP A 156 -11.62 5.74 7.94
C TRP A 156 -12.04 7.17 7.60
N ALA A 157 -11.11 7.93 7.04
CA ALA A 157 -11.31 9.31 6.65
C ALA A 157 -10.58 9.67 5.35
N VAL A 158 -11.02 10.77 4.74
CA VAL A 158 -10.54 11.26 3.45
C VAL A 158 -10.25 12.76 3.54
N ASP A 159 -9.09 13.13 3.01
CA ASP A 159 -8.67 14.47 2.62
C ASP A 159 -8.65 14.49 1.08
N TRP A 160 -9.52 15.26 0.45
CA TRP A 160 -9.76 15.23 -0.99
C TRP A 160 -8.76 16.07 -1.80
N ASP A 161 -7.98 16.94 -1.15
CA ASP A 161 -7.03 17.80 -1.85
C ASP A 161 -5.82 18.18 -0.98
N ASN A 162 -5.11 17.15 -0.52
CA ASN A 162 -3.95 17.33 0.34
C ASN A 162 -2.81 18.03 -0.41
N LYS A 163 -2.30 19.13 0.16
CA LYS A 163 -1.24 19.95 -0.46
C LYS A 163 0.15 19.61 0.05
N SER A 164 0.37 18.34 0.43
CA SER A 164 1.58 17.87 1.12
C SER A 164 1.81 18.58 2.45
N ASP A 165 0.71 18.94 3.12
CA ASP A 165 0.66 19.53 4.45
C ASP A 165 -0.07 18.60 5.43
N THR A 166 -0.45 19.12 6.60
CA THR A 166 -1.20 18.37 7.61
C THR A 166 -2.48 17.80 7.01
N PHE A 167 -2.80 16.54 7.33
CA PHE A 167 -4.05 15.90 6.91
C PHE A 167 -5.29 16.69 7.35
N HIS A 168 -6.16 17.07 6.40
CA HIS A 168 -7.41 17.76 6.66
C HIS A 168 -8.58 16.79 6.50
N ASN A 169 -9.23 16.43 7.60
CA ASN A 169 -10.36 15.52 7.57
C ASN A 169 -11.61 16.22 7.00
N GLU A 170 -11.97 15.87 5.76
CA GLU A 170 -13.15 16.41 5.08
C GLU A 170 -14.32 15.43 5.05
N TRP A 171 -14.05 14.14 5.22
CA TRP A 171 -15.06 13.10 5.33
C TRP A 171 -14.56 11.93 6.16
N GLN A 172 -15.46 11.30 6.92
CA GLN A 172 -15.13 10.11 7.71
C GLN A 172 -16.32 9.15 7.85
N ALA A 173 -16.02 7.87 8.09
CA ALA A 173 -16.98 6.88 8.56
C ALA A 173 -16.34 5.94 9.58
N TYR A 174 -17.14 5.45 10.51
CA TYR A 174 -16.68 4.58 11.59
C TYR A 174 -17.78 3.61 12.01
N ARG A 175 -17.38 2.50 12.62
CA ARG A 175 -18.30 1.54 13.22
C ARG A 175 -18.54 1.91 14.67
N THR A 176 -19.73 1.58 15.15
CA THR A 176 -20.06 1.65 16.58
C THR A 176 -20.52 0.29 17.07
N ARG A 177 -20.64 0.14 18.40
CA ARG A 177 -21.21 -1.08 18.98
C ARG A 177 -22.64 -1.35 18.49
N LYS A 178 -23.38 -0.29 18.15
CA LYS A 178 -24.77 -0.36 17.65
C LYS A 178 -24.82 -0.54 16.12
N GLU A 179 -23.92 0.12 15.41
CA GLU A 179 -23.86 0.13 13.95
C GLU A 179 -22.55 -0.51 13.48
N ARG A 180 -22.62 -1.81 13.20
CA ARG A 180 -21.43 -2.64 12.92
C ARG A 180 -21.01 -2.66 11.46
N GLU A 181 -21.83 -2.10 10.57
CA GLU A 181 -21.51 -2.00 9.14
C GLU A 181 -20.68 -0.74 8.89
N LEU A 182 -19.63 -0.88 8.10
CA LEU A 182 -18.80 0.25 7.68
C LEU A 182 -19.28 0.76 6.32
N THR A 183 -19.54 2.06 6.21
CA THR A 183 -19.70 2.72 4.89
C THR A 183 -18.36 2.67 4.16
N LYS A 184 -18.29 1.91 3.05
CA LYS A 184 -17.04 1.68 2.29
C LYS A 184 -16.85 2.59 1.08
N THR A 185 -17.88 3.35 0.70
CA THR A 185 -17.89 4.16 -0.52
C THR A 185 -18.26 5.60 -0.19
N VAL A 186 -17.54 6.54 -0.81
CA VAL A 186 -17.81 7.98 -0.71
C VAL A 186 -17.56 8.62 -2.07
N THR A 187 -18.34 9.66 -2.40
CA THR A 187 -18.14 10.47 -3.61
C THR A 187 -17.98 11.92 -3.23
N HIS A 188 -17.03 12.59 -3.87
CA HIS A 188 -16.81 14.03 -3.78
C HIS A 188 -16.89 14.64 -5.17
N THR A 189 -17.45 15.83 -5.28
CA THR A 189 -17.57 16.58 -6.54
C THR A 189 -16.66 17.80 -6.49
N TYR A 190 -15.67 17.87 -7.37
CA TYR A 190 -14.76 19.01 -7.42
C TYR A 190 -15.38 20.20 -8.17
N GLU A 191 -15.11 21.41 -7.69
CA GLU A 191 -15.59 22.63 -8.33
C GLU A 191 -14.82 23.01 -9.60
N ALA A 192 -13.56 22.58 -9.71
CA ALA A 192 -12.65 22.94 -10.81
C ALA A 192 -12.00 21.67 -11.41
N PRO A 193 -11.60 21.72 -12.69
CA PRO A 193 -10.73 20.68 -13.24
C PRO A 193 -9.31 20.88 -12.70
N GLY A 194 -8.56 19.79 -12.55
CA GLY A 194 -7.22 19.84 -12.00
C GLY A 194 -6.70 18.47 -11.58
N GLU A 195 -5.44 18.46 -11.15
CA GLU A 195 -4.84 17.32 -10.48
C GLU A 195 -5.01 17.46 -8.98
N TYR A 196 -5.53 16.42 -8.34
CA TYR A 196 -5.82 16.37 -6.91
C TYR A 196 -5.08 15.21 -6.26
N THR A 197 -4.56 15.44 -5.05
CA THR A 197 -3.95 14.40 -4.22
C THR A 197 -4.89 14.07 -3.08
N ILE A 198 -5.48 12.88 -3.13
CA ILE A 198 -6.43 12.39 -2.13
C ILE A 198 -5.66 11.53 -1.13
N VAL A 199 -5.78 11.83 0.15
CA VAL A 199 -5.20 11.04 1.24
C VAL A 199 -6.32 10.33 1.99
N ILE A 200 -6.14 9.03 2.19
CA ILE A 200 -7.11 8.15 2.85
C ILE A 200 -6.44 7.59 4.10
N LYS A 201 -7.07 7.77 5.25
CA LYS A 201 -6.61 7.19 6.52
C LYS A 201 -7.58 6.14 6.99
N VAL A 202 -7.06 4.99 7.39
CA VAL A 202 -7.81 3.89 8.01
C VAL A 202 -7.22 3.62 9.38
N ILE A 203 -8.07 3.46 10.39
CA ILE A 203 -7.68 2.96 11.71
C ILE A 203 -8.30 1.57 11.88
N ASP A 204 -7.45 0.60 12.20
CA ASP A 204 -7.86 -0.77 12.42
C ASP A 204 -8.36 -1.01 13.86
N ILE A 205 -8.90 -2.21 14.12
CA ILE A 205 -9.41 -2.60 15.43
C ILE A 205 -8.34 -2.70 16.54
N LEU A 206 -7.06 -2.70 16.16
CA LEU A 206 -5.92 -2.68 17.09
C LEU A 206 -5.47 -1.24 17.38
N GLY A 207 -6.03 -0.26 16.67
CA GLY A 207 -5.70 1.15 16.80
C GLY A 207 -4.54 1.59 15.90
N ASN A 208 -4.04 0.74 15.00
CA ASN A 208 -2.98 1.14 14.07
C ASN A 208 -3.56 1.94 12.91
N ASP A 209 -2.80 2.93 12.45
CA ASP A 209 -3.17 3.72 11.28
C ASP A 209 -2.52 3.19 9.99
N THR A 210 -3.29 3.22 8.91
CA THR A 210 -2.83 2.98 7.54
C THR A 210 -3.23 4.16 6.69
N THR A 211 -2.24 4.81 6.07
CA THR A 211 -2.48 5.92 5.14
C THR A 211 -2.23 5.49 3.69
N LYS A 212 -3.11 5.91 2.78
CA LYS A 212 -3.00 5.68 1.35
C LYS A 212 -3.25 6.97 0.59
N THR A 213 -2.27 7.35 -0.22
CA THR A 213 -2.34 8.51 -1.11
C THR A 213 -2.67 8.08 -2.54
N VAL A 214 -3.63 8.76 -3.18
CA VAL A 214 -4.02 8.56 -4.59
C VAL A 214 -4.01 9.89 -5.32
N ARG A 215 -3.52 9.92 -6.56
CA ARG A 215 -3.61 11.10 -7.44
C ARG A 215 -4.68 10.89 -8.49
N VAL A 216 -5.51 11.91 -8.71
CA VAL A 216 -6.57 11.88 -9.71
C VAL A 216 -6.51 13.13 -10.60
N GLU A 217 -6.79 12.95 -11.88
CA GLU A 217 -6.97 14.06 -12.84
C GLU A 217 -8.46 14.23 -13.10
N VAL A 218 -9.01 15.38 -12.70
CA VAL A 218 -10.41 15.75 -12.89
C VAL A 218 -10.51 16.72 -14.06
N LYS A 219 -11.45 16.47 -14.98
CA LYS A 219 -11.60 17.21 -16.25
C LYS A 219 -12.75 18.22 -16.25
#